data_AF-A0A1J0TNY3-F1
#
_entry.id   AF-A0A1J0TNY3-F1
#
_cell.length_a   1.000
_cell.length_b   1.000
_cell.length_c   1.000
_cell.angle_alpha   90.00
_cell.angle_beta   90.00
_cell.angle_gamma   90.00
#
_symmetry.space_group_name_H-M   'P 1'
#
loop_
_entity.id
_entity.type
_entity.pdbx_description
1 polymer ?
#
loop_
_entity_poly.entity_id
_entity_poly.type
_entity_poly.pdbx_seq_one_letter_code
_entity_poly.pdbx_strand_id
1 'polypeptide(L)'
;MSCYEWEAGTITLPAAAVPGLRKALNASAITYRALVVAEIDAVWNDVKALPLAKRVAAIPYGVSIPVSYDDVHTHRRADARMRAQSIVKSNGGRKPTRAVIAAAFPIPNARTREWGESEFGLTLEGRTLHWEVPQNNHARDHAAVTGLYQAALTYLNDVTWTRGTGGVIVGNDEYNRDTTYEGGGGNYVTHRFGPAGQ
;
A
#
# COMPACT_ATOMS: atom_id res chain seq x y z
N MET A 1 -6.54 -18.02 11.29
CA MET A 1 -5.43 -18.02 12.27
C MET A 1 -4.65 -16.75 12.06
N SER A 2 -4.07 -16.14 13.09
CA SER A 2 -3.17 -15.00 12.92
C SER A 2 -1.84 -15.45 12.31
N CYS A 3 -1.20 -14.58 11.53
CA CYS A 3 0.12 -14.78 10.96
C CYS A 3 0.82 -13.42 10.89
N TYR A 4 1.76 -13.14 11.79
CA TYR A 4 2.53 -11.90 11.72
C TYR A 4 3.66 -11.99 10.70
N GLU A 5 3.58 -11.19 9.66
CA GLU A 5 4.51 -11.24 8.53
C GLU A 5 4.95 -9.83 8.09
N TRP A 6 6.07 -9.75 7.38
CA TRP A 6 6.64 -8.50 6.86
C TRP A 6 7.48 -8.74 5.60
N GLU A 7 7.68 -7.69 4.80
CA GLU A 7 8.62 -7.66 3.67
C GLU A 7 9.39 -6.34 3.66
N ALA A 8 10.69 -6.39 3.38
CA ALA A 8 11.47 -5.18 3.15
C ALA A 8 12.61 -5.44 2.17
N GLY A 9 13.01 -4.40 1.45
CA GLY A 9 14.12 -4.50 0.53
C GLY A 9 14.51 -3.18 -0.10
N THR A 10 15.67 -3.18 -0.75
CA THR A 10 16.11 -2.05 -1.57
C THR A 10 16.47 -2.53 -2.96
N ILE A 11 16.07 -1.74 -3.96
CA ILE A 11 16.30 -2.04 -5.38
C ILE A 11 16.93 -0.81 -6.01
N THR A 12 18.12 -1.00 -6.58
CA THR A 12 18.79 0.03 -7.38
C THR A 12 18.33 -0.08 -8.83
N LEU A 13 17.55 0.88 -9.32
CA LEU A 13 17.00 0.90 -10.68
C LEU A 13 18.04 1.35 -11.71
N PRO A 14 17.96 0.90 -12.98
CA PRO A 14 18.56 1.61 -14.11
C PRO A 14 18.00 3.03 -14.22
N ALA A 15 18.84 4.00 -14.60
CA ALA A 15 18.41 5.41 -14.68
C ALA A 15 17.22 5.62 -15.62
N ALA A 16 17.18 4.89 -16.75
CA ALA A 16 16.09 4.95 -17.72
C ALA A 16 14.75 4.38 -17.20
N ALA A 17 14.78 3.53 -16.17
CA ALA A 17 13.58 2.92 -15.59
C ALA A 17 12.87 3.83 -14.57
N VAL A 18 13.59 4.81 -13.99
CA VAL A 18 13.04 5.68 -12.93
C VAL A 18 11.78 6.45 -13.37
N PRO A 19 11.74 7.10 -14.56
CA PRO A 19 10.54 7.82 -14.99
C PRO A 19 9.33 6.90 -15.22
N GLY A 20 9.57 5.70 -15.78
CA GLY A 20 8.51 4.73 -16.06
C GLY A 20 7.91 4.17 -14.77
N LEU A 21 8.75 3.82 -13.79
CA LEU A 21 8.28 3.38 -12.47
C LEU A 21 7.42 4.46 -11.83
N ARG A 22 7.91 5.70 -11.76
CA ARG A 22 7.16 6.82 -11.17
C ARG A 22 5.80 7.01 -11.85
N LYS A 23 5.75 6.88 -13.18
CA LYS A 23 4.50 6.96 -13.94
C LYS A 23 3.53 5.84 -13.53
N ALA A 24 4.00 4.60 -13.42
CA ALA A 24 3.18 3.45 -13.01
C ALA A 24 2.64 3.62 -11.57
N LEU A 25 3.51 3.99 -10.61
CA LEU A 25 3.12 4.21 -9.21
C LEU A 25 2.12 5.36 -9.07
N ASN A 26 2.35 6.48 -9.77
CA ASN A 26 1.41 7.60 -9.79
C ASN A 26 0.06 7.21 -10.38
N ALA A 27 0.02 6.45 -11.47
CA ALA A 27 -1.23 5.99 -12.07
C ALA A 27 -2.04 5.12 -11.10
N SER A 28 -1.38 4.21 -10.39
CA SER A 28 -2.04 3.37 -9.40
C SER A 28 -2.56 4.20 -8.21
N ALA A 29 -1.73 5.09 -7.66
CA ALA A 29 -2.11 5.94 -6.53
C ALA A 29 -3.22 6.95 -6.89
N ILE A 30 -3.27 7.46 -8.13
CA ILE A 30 -4.39 8.28 -8.62
C ILE A 30 -5.69 7.48 -8.65
N THR A 31 -5.63 6.22 -9.09
CA THR A 31 -6.79 5.32 -9.13
C THR A 31 -7.31 5.06 -7.71
N TYR A 32 -6.43 4.69 -6.78
CA TYR A 32 -6.80 4.51 -5.37
C TYR A 32 -7.36 5.79 -4.75
N ARG A 33 -6.77 6.95 -5.05
CA ARG A 33 -7.30 8.25 -4.61
C ARG A 33 -8.71 8.53 -5.10
N ALA A 34 -9.02 8.20 -6.35
CA ALA A 34 -10.38 8.35 -6.86
C ALA A 34 -11.37 7.49 -6.07
N LEU A 35 -10.99 6.25 -5.71
CA LEU A 35 -11.79 5.37 -4.87
C LEU A 35 -11.99 5.96 -3.46
N VAL A 36 -10.93 6.45 -2.81
CA VAL A 36 -11.03 7.09 -1.48
C VAL A 36 -11.98 8.30 -1.53
N VAL A 37 -11.90 9.13 -2.57
CA VAL A 37 -12.81 10.29 -2.72
C VAL A 37 -14.27 9.85 -2.88
N ALA A 38 -14.53 8.82 -3.68
CA ALA A 38 -15.87 8.26 -3.83
C ALA A 38 -16.40 7.69 -2.50
N GLU A 39 -15.55 6.99 -1.75
CA GLU A 39 -15.92 6.45 -0.43
C GLU A 39 -16.11 7.55 0.63
N ILE A 40 -15.42 8.69 0.55
CA ILE A 40 -15.70 9.85 1.42
C ILE A 40 -17.13 10.34 1.22
N ASP A 41 -17.59 10.44 -0.04
CA ASP A 41 -18.96 10.84 -0.33
C ASP A 41 -19.97 9.80 0.18
N ALA A 42 -19.65 8.51 0.06
CA ALA A 42 -20.48 7.43 0.59
C ALA A 42 -20.56 7.46 2.13
N VAL A 43 -19.43 7.51 2.84
CA VAL A 43 -19.39 7.64 4.31
C VAL A 43 -20.17 8.87 4.77
N TRP A 44 -19.99 10.01 4.10
CA TRP A 44 -20.73 11.22 4.41
C TRP A 44 -22.24 11.02 4.23
N ASN A 45 -22.67 10.38 3.14
CA ASN A 45 -24.08 10.11 2.89
C ASN A 45 -24.73 9.25 3.98
N ASP A 46 -23.98 8.35 4.60
CA ASP A 46 -24.48 7.49 5.69
C ASP A 46 -24.74 8.29 6.97
N VAL A 47 -23.97 9.34 7.24
CA VAL A 47 -24.04 10.10 8.50
C VAL A 47 -24.67 11.48 8.38
N LYS A 48 -24.88 12.01 7.17
CA LYS A 48 -25.32 13.42 6.96
C LYS A 48 -26.67 13.74 7.61
N ALA A 49 -27.58 12.77 7.67
CA ALA A 49 -28.91 12.93 8.27
C ALA A 49 -28.88 12.95 9.81
N LEU A 50 -27.81 12.46 10.43
CA LEU A 50 -27.67 12.46 11.88
C LEU A 50 -27.32 13.87 12.40
N PRO A 51 -27.72 14.22 13.63
CA PRO A 51 -27.22 15.40 14.32
C PRO A 51 -25.70 15.40 14.36
N LEU A 52 -25.07 16.56 14.15
CA LEU A 52 -23.61 16.68 14.05
C LEU A 52 -22.87 15.98 15.21
N ALA A 53 -23.36 16.15 16.44
CA ALA A 53 -22.78 15.54 17.64
C ALA A 53 -22.77 13.99 17.64
N LYS A 54 -23.60 13.34 16.81
CA LYS A 54 -23.70 11.88 16.72
C LYS A 54 -22.93 11.28 15.54
N ARG A 55 -22.51 12.09 14.56
CA ARG A 55 -21.94 11.60 13.29
C ARG A 55 -20.65 10.81 13.49
N VAL A 56 -19.72 11.34 14.28
CA VAL A 56 -18.42 10.68 14.54
C VAL A 56 -18.60 9.30 15.17
N ALA A 57 -19.51 9.18 16.13
CA ALA A 57 -19.80 7.91 16.81
C ALA A 57 -20.48 6.88 15.89
N ALA A 58 -21.19 7.34 14.86
CA ALA A 58 -21.85 6.47 13.88
C ALA A 58 -20.89 5.94 12.79
N ILE A 59 -19.69 6.50 12.66
CA ILE A 59 -18.68 6.01 11.70
C ILE A 59 -17.98 4.81 12.32
N PRO A 60 -18.01 3.62 11.67
CA PRO A 60 -17.32 2.43 12.16
C PRO A 60 -15.83 2.67 12.38
N TYR A 61 -15.25 1.96 13.35
CA TYR A 61 -13.81 2.02 13.64
C TYR A 61 -12.96 1.20 12.67
N GLY A 62 -13.57 0.26 11.94
CA GLY A 62 -12.88 -0.56 10.97
C GLY A 62 -13.83 -1.00 9.87
N VAL A 63 -13.23 -1.45 8.77
CA VAL A 63 -13.91 -2.14 7.68
C VAL A 63 -13.40 -3.57 7.72
N SER A 64 -14.30 -4.54 7.61
CA SER A 64 -13.85 -5.91 7.37
C SER A 64 -13.16 -5.93 6.03
N ILE A 65 -11.86 -6.18 6.03
CA ILE A 65 -11.09 -6.36 4.81
C ILE A 65 -11.12 -7.86 4.52
N PRO A 66 -11.93 -8.32 3.55
CA PRO A 66 -11.87 -9.73 3.16
C PRO A 66 -10.47 -10.00 2.60
N VAL A 67 -9.76 -10.93 3.23
CA VAL A 67 -8.56 -11.53 2.62
C VAL A 67 -9.07 -12.53 1.59
N SER A 68 -9.47 -12.01 0.43
CA SER A 68 -9.77 -12.81 -0.75
C SER A 68 -8.79 -12.42 -1.83
N TYR A 69 -7.82 -13.31 -2.12
CA TYR A 69 -6.89 -13.13 -3.22
C TYR A 69 -7.60 -13.12 -4.58
N ASP A 70 -8.81 -13.70 -4.64
CA ASP A 70 -9.61 -13.80 -5.86
C ASP A 70 -10.31 -12.48 -6.23
N ASP A 71 -10.38 -11.50 -5.31
CA ASP A 71 -11.02 -10.21 -5.57
C ASP A 71 -10.26 -9.02 -4.97
N VAL A 72 -9.13 -8.72 -5.62
CA VAL A 72 -8.27 -7.55 -5.44
C VAL A 72 -9.07 -6.23 -5.41
N HIS A 73 -10.15 -6.13 -6.19
CA HIS A 73 -10.97 -4.92 -6.25
C HIS A 73 -11.78 -4.72 -4.96
N THR A 74 -12.33 -5.79 -4.39
CA THR A 74 -13.05 -5.72 -3.12
C THR A 74 -12.13 -5.34 -1.97
N HIS A 75 -10.92 -5.91 -1.90
CA HIS A 75 -9.94 -5.53 -0.88
C HIS A 75 -9.56 -4.05 -0.97
N ARG A 76 -9.18 -3.60 -2.18
CA ARG A 76 -8.79 -2.21 -2.44
C ARG A 76 -9.90 -1.22 -2.08
N ARG A 77 -11.16 -1.60 -2.33
CA ARG A 77 -12.32 -0.78 -1.95
C ARG A 77 -12.54 -0.75 -0.43
N ALA A 78 -12.36 -1.87 0.26
CA ALA A 78 -12.44 -1.93 1.72
C ALA A 78 -11.38 -1.04 2.40
N ASP A 79 -10.15 -1.06 1.90
CA ASP A 79 -9.08 -0.17 2.37
C ASP A 79 -9.41 1.31 2.09
N ALA A 80 -9.86 1.62 0.86
CA ALA A 80 -10.30 2.98 0.52
C ALA A 80 -11.44 3.48 1.43
N ARG A 81 -12.36 2.59 1.80
CA ARG A 81 -13.45 2.86 2.75
C ARG A 81 -12.90 3.17 4.15
N MET A 82 -11.93 2.41 4.64
CA MET A 82 -11.30 2.64 5.95
C MET A 82 -10.58 4.00 6.00
N ARG A 83 -9.86 4.35 4.93
CA ARG A 83 -9.23 5.67 4.79
C ARG A 83 -10.27 6.78 4.75
N ALA A 84 -11.36 6.60 4.00
CA ALA A 84 -12.46 7.56 3.92
C ALA A 84 -13.14 7.79 5.28
N GLN A 85 -13.44 6.71 6.03
CA GLN A 85 -13.97 6.79 7.39
C GLN A 85 -13.06 7.63 8.29
N SER A 86 -11.75 7.38 8.24
CA SER A 86 -10.75 8.12 9.01
C SER A 86 -10.75 9.61 8.66
N ILE A 87 -10.80 9.96 7.37
CA ILE A 87 -10.82 11.37 6.92
C ILE A 87 -12.10 12.08 7.40
N VAL A 88 -13.27 11.46 7.24
CA VAL A 88 -14.55 12.06 7.67
C VAL A 88 -14.60 12.20 9.19
N LYS A 89 -14.10 11.21 9.92
CA LYS A 89 -14.02 11.20 11.38
C LYS A 89 -13.11 12.30 11.90
N SER A 90 -11.89 12.41 11.36
CA SER A 90 -10.93 13.48 11.70
C SER A 90 -11.44 14.88 11.33
N ASN A 91 -12.34 14.98 10.36
CA ASN A 91 -13.06 16.22 10.02
C ASN A 91 -14.32 16.44 10.89
N GLY A 92 -14.44 15.77 12.02
CA GLY A 92 -15.55 15.93 12.98
C GLY A 92 -16.91 15.48 12.44
N GLY A 93 -16.93 14.50 11.53
CA GLY A 93 -18.17 14.00 10.92
C GLY A 93 -18.81 14.99 9.93
N ARG A 94 -18.09 16.02 9.49
CA ARG A 94 -18.52 16.94 8.43
C ARG A 94 -18.01 16.46 7.08
N LYS A 95 -18.71 16.80 6.00
CA LYS A 95 -18.20 16.58 4.64
C LYS A 95 -16.85 17.29 4.47
N PRO A 96 -15.76 16.57 4.18
CA PRO A 96 -14.45 17.18 3.92
C PRO A 96 -14.50 18.06 2.67
N THR A 97 -13.86 19.24 2.72
CA THR A 97 -13.68 20.08 1.54
C THR A 97 -12.56 19.52 0.66
N ARG A 98 -12.48 19.98 -0.60
CA ARG A 98 -11.38 19.59 -1.50
C ARG A 98 -10.00 19.90 -0.90
N ALA A 99 -9.86 21.01 -0.17
CA ALA A 99 -8.62 21.38 0.50
C ALA A 99 -8.25 20.40 1.63
N VAL A 100 -9.23 20.00 2.46
CA VAL A 100 -9.02 19.00 3.53
C VAL A 100 -8.62 17.65 2.92
N ILE A 101 -9.28 17.23 1.86
CA ILE A 101 -8.94 15.99 1.15
C ILE A 101 -7.54 16.08 0.54
N ALA A 102 -7.17 17.18 -0.09
CA ALA A 102 -5.84 17.36 -0.68
C ALA A 102 -4.73 17.39 0.36
N ALA A 103 -4.97 17.92 1.56
CA ALA A 103 -4.01 17.90 2.66
C ALA A 103 -3.85 16.50 3.27
N ALA A 104 -4.95 15.77 3.47
CA ALA A 104 -4.92 14.42 4.05
C ALA A 104 -4.51 13.32 3.05
N PHE A 105 -4.76 13.56 1.77
CA PHE A 105 -4.47 12.64 0.67
C PHE A 105 -4.13 13.41 -0.64
N PRO A 106 -2.86 13.86 -0.75
CA PRO A 106 -2.37 14.63 -1.88
C PRO A 106 -2.52 13.90 -3.22
N ILE A 107 -2.60 14.66 -4.32
CA ILE A 107 -2.56 14.09 -5.67
C ILE A 107 -1.10 13.80 -6.03
N PRO A 108 -0.75 12.53 -6.35
CA PRO A 108 0.60 12.19 -6.80
C PRO A 108 1.00 12.98 -8.05
N ASN A 109 2.27 13.39 -8.13
CA ASN A 109 2.81 14.17 -9.23
C ASN A 109 4.28 13.79 -9.51
N ALA A 110 4.93 14.51 -10.43
CA ALA A 110 6.31 14.22 -10.82
C ALA A 110 7.35 14.31 -9.69
N ARG A 111 7.02 15.00 -8.59
CA ARG A 111 7.87 15.15 -7.40
C ARG A 111 7.52 14.20 -6.26
N THR A 112 6.45 13.42 -6.36
CA THR A 112 6.07 12.42 -5.35
C THR A 112 7.20 11.40 -5.20
N ARG A 113 7.70 11.20 -3.98
CA ARG A 113 8.77 10.22 -3.68
C ARG A 113 8.30 9.05 -2.83
N GLU A 114 7.12 9.19 -2.22
CA GLU A 114 6.55 8.22 -1.30
C GLU A 114 5.15 7.85 -1.78
N TRP A 115 4.86 6.56 -1.78
CA TRP A 115 3.55 6.01 -2.08
C TRP A 115 3.19 5.01 -0.99
N GLY A 116 1.92 4.98 -0.62
CA GLY A 116 1.40 3.98 0.30
C GLY A 116 -0.04 3.61 -0.02
N GLU A 117 -0.36 2.34 0.18
CA GLU A 117 -1.70 1.76 0.05
C GLU A 117 -1.78 0.57 1.02
N SER A 118 -2.78 0.53 1.91
CA SER A 118 -2.89 -0.49 2.96
C SER A 118 -1.56 -0.69 3.73
N GLU A 119 -1.12 -1.93 3.89
CA GLU A 119 0.14 -2.37 4.52
C GLU A 119 1.36 -2.27 3.60
N PHE A 120 1.32 -1.46 2.54
CA PHE A 120 2.43 -1.36 1.58
C PHE A 120 2.92 0.07 1.39
N GLY A 121 4.24 0.24 1.51
CA GLY A 121 4.96 1.50 1.33
C GLY A 121 6.09 1.40 0.30
N LEU A 122 6.27 2.46 -0.47
CA LEU A 122 7.39 2.64 -1.39
C LEU A 122 7.98 4.03 -1.25
N THR A 123 9.31 4.09 -1.16
CA THR A 123 10.06 5.35 -1.20
C THR A 123 11.10 5.31 -2.32
N LEU A 124 11.15 6.33 -3.17
CA LEU A 124 12.08 6.43 -4.30
C LEU A 124 13.04 7.61 -4.14
N GLU A 125 14.29 7.29 -3.83
CA GLU A 125 15.38 8.24 -3.64
C GLU A 125 16.39 8.15 -4.78
N GLY A 126 16.29 9.08 -5.74
CA GLY A 126 17.10 9.04 -6.95
C GLY A 126 16.81 7.79 -7.77
N ARG A 127 17.67 6.77 -7.64
CA ARG A 127 17.56 5.46 -8.30
C ARG A 127 17.27 4.32 -7.33
N THR A 128 17.21 4.59 -6.03
CA THR A 128 17.00 3.57 -5.01
C THR A 128 15.53 3.54 -4.63
N LEU A 129 14.90 2.39 -4.87
CA LEU A 129 13.55 2.10 -4.42
C LEU A 129 13.63 1.33 -3.09
N HIS A 130 12.96 1.84 -2.07
CA HIS A 130 12.76 1.19 -0.80
C HIS A 130 11.38 0.54 -0.81
N TRP A 131 11.35 -0.74 -0.50
CA TRP A 131 10.16 -1.57 -0.40
C TRP A 131 9.88 -1.88 1.06
N GLU A 132 8.66 -1.65 1.52
CA GLU A 132 8.29 -1.90 2.90
C GLU A 132 6.85 -2.42 3.01
N VAL A 133 6.72 -3.55 3.68
CA VAL A 133 5.49 -4.09 4.27
C VAL A 133 5.80 -4.26 5.76
N PRO A 134 5.17 -3.47 6.64
CA PRO A 134 5.48 -3.50 8.06
C PRO A 134 5.05 -4.84 8.66
N GLN A 135 5.62 -5.17 9.82
CA GLN A 135 5.22 -6.39 10.52
C GLN A 135 3.80 -6.25 11.07
N ASN A 136 2.87 -7.00 10.50
CA ASN A 136 1.49 -7.07 10.97
C ASN A 136 0.85 -8.42 10.62
N ASN A 137 -0.33 -8.68 11.19
CA ASN A 137 -1.14 -9.84 10.89
C ASN A 137 -1.60 -9.82 9.42
N HIS A 138 -1.18 -10.80 8.61
CA HIS A 138 -1.45 -10.89 7.16
C HIS A 138 -0.98 -9.66 6.36
N ALA A 139 0.09 -9.00 6.80
CA ALA A 139 0.55 -7.75 6.19
C ALA A 139 0.96 -7.92 4.71
N ARG A 140 1.61 -9.02 4.36
CA ARG A 140 2.06 -9.29 2.99
C ARG A 140 0.89 -9.68 2.12
N ASP A 141 -0.04 -10.46 2.66
CA ASP A 141 -1.29 -10.78 1.97
C ASP A 141 -2.07 -9.50 1.62
N HIS A 142 -2.21 -8.59 2.59
CA HIS A 142 -2.86 -7.30 2.40
C HIS A 142 -2.10 -6.41 1.42
N ALA A 143 -0.77 -6.38 1.50
CA ALA A 143 0.07 -5.63 0.57
C ALA A 143 -0.05 -6.14 -0.87
N ALA A 144 -0.01 -7.46 -1.07
CA ALA A 144 0.03 -8.11 -2.38
C ALA A 144 -1.23 -7.87 -3.23
N VAL A 145 -2.37 -7.65 -2.57
CA VAL A 145 -3.65 -7.33 -3.23
C VAL A 145 -3.87 -5.83 -3.41
N THR A 146 -2.89 -4.98 -3.07
CA THR A 146 -2.99 -3.55 -3.40
C THR A 146 -2.64 -3.31 -4.85
N GLY A 147 -3.30 -2.31 -5.45
CA GLY A 147 -2.94 -1.92 -6.81
C GLY A 147 -1.55 -1.28 -6.89
N LEU A 148 -1.05 -0.72 -5.78
CA LEU A 148 0.29 -0.15 -5.71
C LEU A 148 1.37 -1.24 -5.78
N TYR A 149 1.23 -2.31 -4.99
CA TYR A 149 2.15 -3.47 -4.99
C TYR A 149 2.20 -4.13 -6.36
N GLN A 150 1.03 -4.41 -6.94
CA GLN A 150 0.93 -5.02 -8.27
C GLN A 150 1.55 -4.15 -9.36
N ALA A 151 1.29 -2.84 -9.35
CA ALA A 151 1.90 -1.92 -10.31
C ALA A 151 3.43 -1.87 -10.19
N ALA A 152 3.96 -1.88 -8.96
CA ALA A 152 5.38 -1.89 -8.71
C ALA A 152 6.02 -3.20 -9.21
N LEU A 153 5.49 -4.37 -8.81
CA LEU A 153 5.99 -5.66 -9.26
C LEU A 153 5.94 -5.81 -10.78
N THR A 154 4.81 -5.46 -11.40
CA THR A 154 4.63 -5.56 -12.85
C THR A 154 5.71 -4.74 -13.56
N TYR A 155 5.89 -3.48 -13.15
CA TYR A 155 6.91 -2.63 -13.75
C TYR A 155 8.32 -3.19 -13.54
N LEU A 156 8.67 -3.61 -12.33
CA LEU A 156 10.00 -4.12 -12.00
C LEU A 156 10.35 -5.42 -12.75
N ASN A 157 9.37 -6.28 -13.02
CA ASN A 157 9.53 -7.49 -13.82
C ASN A 157 9.82 -7.17 -15.30
N ASP A 158 9.30 -6.06 -15.81
CA ASP A 158 9.49 -5.63 -17.19
C ASP A 158 10.74 -4.75 -17.40
N VAL A 159 11.46 -4.39 -16.33
CA VAL A 159 12.68 -3.58 -16.44
C VAL A 159 13.79 -4.36 -17.14
N THR A 160 14.35 -3.77 -18.19
CA THR A 160 15.65 -4.22 -18.73
C THR A 160 16.77 -3.83 -17.76
N TRP A 161 17.21 -4.80 -16.95
CA TRP A 161 18.25 -4.59 -15.95
C TRP A 161 19.64 -4.46 -16.57
N THR A 162 20.47 -3.61 -15.96
CA THR A 162 21.88 -3.43 -16.37
C THR A 162 22.83 -3.87 -15.26
N ARG A 163 24.13 -4.02 -15.58
CA ARG A 163 25.16 -4.38 -14.60
C ARG A 163 25.16 -3.39 -13.42
N GLY A 164 25.21 -3.92 -12.20
CA GLY A 164 25.20 -3.11 -10.96
C GLY A 164 23.83 -2.52 -10.61
N THR A 165 22.74 -3.03 -11.20
CA THR A 165 21.35 -2.67 -10.86
C THR A 165 20.58 -3.91 -10.45
N GLY A 166 19.48 -3.72 -9.72
CA GLY A 166 18.72 -4.79 -9.10
C GLY A 166 18.66 -4.66 -7.59
N GLY A 167 18.21 -5.73 -6.95
CA GLY A 167 18.08 -5.82 -5.50
C GLY A 167 17.30 -7.06 -5.07
N VAL A 168 17.22 -7.26 -3.77
CA VAL A 168 16.53 -8.37 -3.14
C VAL A 168 15.51 -7.82 -2.15
N ILE A 169 14.30 -8.36 -2.21
CA ILE A 169 13.28 -8.17 -1.16
C ILE A 169 13.31 -9.42 -0.31
N VAL A 170 13.42 -9.21 1.00
CA VAL A 170 13.35 -10.29 1.99
C VAL A 170 12.08 -10.12 2.81
N GLY A 171 11.58 -11.23 3.35
CA GLY A 171 10.46 -11.23 4.27
C GLY A 171 10.63 -12.29 5.33
N ASN A 172 9.69 -12.32 6.26
CA ASN A 172 9.58 -13.39 7.25
C ASN A 172 8.15 -13.44 7.76
N ASP A 173 7.80 -14.56 8.38
CA ASP A 173 6.52 -14.76 9.05
C ASP A 173 6.71 -15.50 10.39
N GLU A 174 5.69 -15.41 11.24
CA GLU A 174 5.65 -16.00 12.57
C GLU A 174 5.91 -17.51 12.55
N TYR A 175 5.33 -18.23 11.59
CA TYR A 175 5.47 -19.68 11.48
C TYR A 175 6.87 -20.11 11.08
N ASN A 176 7.50 -19.37 10.18
CA ASN A 176 8.87 -19.60 9.75
C ASN A 176 9.86 -19.29 10.89
N ARG A 177 9.61 -18.23 11.68
CA ARG A 177 10.46 -17.88 12.83
C ARG A 177 10.45 -18.93 13.95
N ASP A 178 9.29 -19.54 14.22
CA ASP A 178 9.08 -20.44 15.35
C ASP A 178 9.39 -21.92 15.03
N THR A 179 10.05 -22.19 13.90
CA THR A 179 10.47 -23.54 13.55
C THR A 179 11.61 -24.04 14.45
N THR A 180 11.57 -25.32 14.83
CA THR A 180 12.47 -25.93 15.83
C THR A 180 13.61 -26.77 15.22
N TYR A 181 13.84 -26.67 13.91
CA TYR A 181 14.88 -27.43 13.20
C TYR A 181 16.04 -26.54 12.73
N GLU A 182 17.23 -27.13 12.56
CA GLU A 182 18.41 -26.45 12.03
C GLU A 182 18.15 -25.88 10.63
N GLY A 183 18.31 -24.55 10.48
CA GLY A 183 18.05 -23.82 9.24
C GLY A 183 16.64 -23.21 9.14
N GLY A 184 15.78 -23.38 10.14
CA GLY A 184 14.37 -23.01 10.07
C GLY A 184 14.03 -21.54 10.34
N GLY A 185 14.83 -20.78 11.09
CA GLY A 185 14.38 -19.48 11.67
C GLY A 185 14.87 -18.19 11.01
N GLY A 186 15.04 -18.13 9.69
CA GLY A 186 15.68 -17.01 8.99
C GLY A 186 14.76 -16.22 8.05
N ASN A 187 15.08 -14.96 7.79
CA ASN A 187 14.43 -14.20 6.71
C ASN A 187 14.65 -14.92 5.37
N TYR A 188 13.63 -14.98 4.52
CA TYR A 188 13.70 -15.58 3.20
C TYR A 188 13.53 -14.54 2.10
N VAL A 189 14.05 -14.86 0.92
CA VAL A 189 13.92 -13.99 -0.25
C VAL A 189 12.52 -14.15 -0.84
N THR A 190 11.81 -13.03 -0.99
CA THR A 190 10.48 -12.99 -1.60
C THR A 190 10.56 -12.59 -3.07
N HIS A 191 11.46 -11.67 -3.42
CA HIS A 191 11.70 -11.25 -4.80
C HIS A 191 13.17 -10.96 -5.08
N ARG A 192 13.58 -11.17 -6.34
CA ARG A 192 14.91 -10.82 -6.87
C ARG A 192 14.76 -10.07 -8.16
N PHE A 193 15.50 -8.98 -8.30
CA PHE A 193 15.51 -8.15 -9.49
C PHE A 193 16.93 -7.90 -9.96
N GLY A 194 17.15 -7.98 -11.28
CA GLY A 194 18.41 -7.65 -11.94
C GLY A 194 19.66 -8.42 -11.46
N PRO A 195 20.83 -8.14 -12.05
CA PRO A 195 22.08 -8.82 -11.70
C PRO A 195 22.53 -8.60 -10.25
N ALA A 196 22.19 -7.47 -9.62
CA ALA A 196 22.55 -7.22 -8.22
C ALA A 196 21.69 -8.01 -7.22
N GLY A 197 20.59 -8.62 -7.68
CA GLY A 197 19.75 -9.50 -6.87
C GLY A 197 20.01 -10.99 -7.06
N GLN A 198 20.97 -11.37 -7.92
CA GLN A 198 21.35 -12.76 -8.20
C GLN A 198 22.44 -13.25 -7.26
#